data_AF-A0A094QBZ5-F1
#
_entry.id   AF-A0A094QBZ5-F1
#
_cell.length_a   1.000
_cell.length_b   1.000
_cell.length_c   1.000
_cell.angle_alpha   90.00
_cell.angle_beta   90.00
_cell.angle_gamma   90.00
#
_symmetry.space_group_name_H-M   'P 1'
#
loop_
_entity.id
_entity.type
_entity.pdbx_description
1 polymer ?
#
loop_
_entity_poly.entity_id
_entity_poly.type
_entity_poly.pdbx_seq_one_letter_code
_entity_poly.pdbx_strand_id
1 'polypeptide(L)'
;MPIAKQRAPRSAPPKQPTSNDKQLLAFAQEAELAVHDLYATVVSSSKFTGDEAAMLSMFTEHHKAYAQAINGLLGKEATNRRNESIYQTYVGQLTTMQSIYATLQALENTLAKTHIDILGNLEGIDGAQLVASIITAEARHAAVFGTLPTLSLSSALDNPAASIAPASSAPATPETTVAP
;
A
#
# COMPACT_ATOMS: atom_id res chain seq x y z
N MET A 1 -8.18 -3.46 51.16
CA MET A 1 -7.70 -4.28 50.02
C MET A 1 -8.31 -3.71 48.75
N PRO A 2 -7.53 -3.31 47.73
CA PRO A 2 -8.11 -2.85 46.47
C PRO A 2 -8.55 -4.05 45.63
N ILE A 3 -9.76 -3.97 45.08
CA ILE A 3 -10.31 -4.95 44.15
C ILE A 3 -9.65 -4.70 42.79
N ALA A 4 -8.88 -5.66 42.29
CA ALA A 4 -8.32 -5.60 40.95
C ALA A 4 -9.45 -5.54 39.92
N LYS A 5 -9.51 -4.47 39.10
CA LYS A 5 -10.40 -4.42 37.93
C LYS A 5 -10.02 -5.56 36.99
N GLN A 6 -10.90 -6.54 36.86
CA GLN A 6 -10.73 -7.67 35.97
C GLN A 6 -10.68 -7.15 34.53
N ARG A 7 -9.55 -7.35 33.85
CA ARG A 7 -9.39 -7.04 32.43
C ARG A 7 -10.31 -8.00 31.66
N ALA A 8 -11.21 -7.45 30.85
CA ALA A 8 -12.07 -8.28 30.00
C ALA A 8 -11.20 -9.20 29.11
N PRO A 9 -11.62 -10.45 28.84
CA PRO A 9 -10.87 -11.36 27.99
C PRO A 9 -10.75 -10.75 26.58
N ARG A 10 -9.53 -10.73 26.03
CA ARG A 10 -9.36 -10.44 24.60
C ARG A 10 -10.01 -11.56 23.80
N SER A 11 -11.02 -11.23 23.00
CA SER A 11 -11.51 -12.12 21.95
C SER A 11 -10.43 -12.32 20.89
N ALA A 12 -10.40 -13.49 20.25
CA ALA A 12 -9.54 -13.71 19.09
C ALA A 12 -9.87 -12.70 17.97
N PRO A 13 -8.88 -12.26 17.17
CA PRO A 13 -9.13 -11.40 16.02
C PRO A 13 -10.14 -12.03 15.04
N PRO A 14 -11.02 -11.24 14.41
CA PRO A 14 -11.96 -11.76 13.43
C PRO A 14 -11.21 -12.28 12.20
N LYS A 15 -11.77 -13.30 11.53
CA LYS A 15 -11.20 -13.79 10.27
C LYS A 15 -11.40 -12.78 9.14
N GLN A 16 -12.63 -12.33 8.95
CA GLN A 16 -13.01 -11.38 7.90
C GLN A 16 -12.66 -9.94 8.29
N PRO A 17 -12.43 -9.05 7.30
CA PRO A 17 -12.31 -7.62 7.55
C PRO A 17 -13.51 -7.05 8.32
N THR A 18 -13.24 -6.25 9.34
CA THR A 18 -14.24 -5.42 10.01
C THR A 18 -14.71 -4.28 9.10
N SER A 19 -15.74 -3.53 9.52
CA SER A 19 -16.16 -2.33 8.77
C SER A 19 -15.06 -1.27 8.70
N ASN A 20 -14.22 -1.14 9.73
CA ASN A 20 -13.09 -0.21 9.72
C ASN A 20 -11.97 -0.71 8.81
N ASP A 21 -11.68 -2.02 8.84
CA ASP A 21 -10.72 -2.63 7.92
C ASP A 21 -11.10 -2.38 6.47
N LYS A 22 -12.40 -2.49 6.13
CA LYS A 22 -12.88 -2.24 4.77
C LYS A 22 -12.64 -0.82 4.28
N GLN A 23 -12.65 0.18 5.17
CA GLN A 23 -12.31 1.56 4.78
C GLN A 23 -10.83 1.67 4.38
N LEU A 24 -9.94 1.03 5.16
CA LEU A 24 -8.51 0.99 4.87
C LEU A 24 -8.20 0.15 3.62
N LEU A 25 -8.86 -1.00 3.46
CA LEU A 25 -8.73 -1.86 2.30
C LEU A 25 -9.28 -1.19 1.03
N ALA A 26 -10.37 -0.42 1.13
CA ALA A 26 -10.86 0.37 0.01
C ALA A 26 -9.81 1.39 -0.44
N PHE A 27 -9.19 2.12 0.49
CA PHE A 27 -8.09 3.02 0.15
C PHE A 27 -6.91 2.28 -0.49
N ALA A 28 -6.51 1.12 0.04
CA ALA A 28 -5.46 0.29 -0.56
C ALA A 28 -5.82 -0.12 -2.00
N GLN A 29 -7.06 -0.54 -2.26
CA GLN A 29 -7.53 -0.87 -3.60
C GLN A 29 -7.38 0.32 -4.57
N GLU A 30 -7.81 1.51 -4.13
CA GLU A 30 -7.74 2.72 -4.95
C GLU A 30 -6.28 3.13 -5.23
N ALA A 31 -5.40 2.99 -4.23
CA ALA A 31 -3.98 3.25 -4.38
C ALA A 31 -3.33 2.30 -5.40
N GLU A 32 -3.62 1.00 -5.30
CA GLU A 32 -3.11 -0.02 -6.22
C GLU A 32 -3.58 0.21 -7.66
N LEU A 33 -4.85 0.60 -7.85
CA LEU A 33 -5.36 0.99 -9.17
C LEU A 33 -4.69 2.26 -9.70
N ALA A 34 -4.32 3.21 -8.84
CA ALA A 34 -3.58 4.41 -9.26
C ALA A 34 -2.18 4.04 -9.72
N VAL A 35 -1.49 3.16 -9.00
CA VAL A 35 -0.15 2.70 -9.37
C VAL A 35 -0.19 1.86 -10.66
N HIS A 36 -1.15 0.95 -10.80
CA HIS A 36 -1.41 0.26 -12.06
C HIS A 36 -1.50 1.23 -13.24
N ASP A 37 -2.32 2.28 -13.12
CA ASP A 37 -2.51 3.24 -14.22
C ASP A 37 -1.26 4.08 -14.50
N LEU A 38 -0.45 4.39 -13.47
CA LEU A 38 0.85 5.06 -13.63
C LEU A 38 1.83 4.17 -14.40
N TYR A 39 1.94 2.89 -14.04
CA TYR A 39 2.76 1.93 -14.78
C TYR A 39 2.25 1.72 -16.21
N ALA A 40 0.94 1.61 -16.42
CA ALA A 40 0.35 1.50 -17.75
C ALA A 40 0.67 2.73 -18.61
N THR A 41 0.73 3.92 -18.02
CA THR A 41 1.19 5.15 -18.68
C THR A 41 2.66 5.04 -19.11
N VAL A 42 3.53 4.49 -18.25
CA VAL A 42 4.94 4.24 -18.58
C VAL A 42 5.08 3.21 -19.71
N VAL A 43 4.39 2.08 -19.62
CA VAL A 43 4.43 1.01 -20.63
C VAL A 43 3.94 1.52 -21.98
N SER A 44 2.84 2.26 -22.02
CA SER A 44 2.28 2.83 -23.27
C SER A 44 3.15 3.91 -23.90
N SER A 45 4.06 4.55 -23.14
CA SER A 45 4.98 5.56 -23.68
C SER A 45 5.98 5.01 -24.70
N SER A 46 6.14 3.68 -24.78
CA SER A 46 7.09 2.98 -25.67
C SER A 46 8.55 3.45 -25.53
N LYS A 47 8.90 4.08 -24.41
CA LYS A 47 10.28 4.50 -24.10
C LYS A 47 11.16 3.28 -23.81
N PHE A 48 10.62 2.26 -23.17
CA PHE A 48 11.34 1.06 -22.76
C PHE A 48 11.15 -0.07 -23.76
N THR A 49 12.15 -0.94 -23.88
CA THR A 49 12.13 -2.10 -24.80
C THR A 49 12.74 -3.33 -24.13
N GLY A 50 12.58 -4.51 -24.74
CA GLY A 50 13.19 -5.75 -24.25
C GLY A 50 12.81 -6.09 -22.80
N ASP A 51 13.79 -6.50 -22.01
CA ASP A 51 13.60 -6.94 -20.62
C ASP A 51 13.05 -5.84 -19.71
N GLU A 52 13.41 -4.57 -19.96
CA GLU A 52 12.90 -3.43 -19.19
C GLU A 52 11.39 -3.25 -19.40
N ALA A 53 10.94 -3.31 -20.66
CA ALA A 53 9.51 -3.23 -20.98
C ALA A 53 8.72 -4.41 -20.42
N ALA A 54 9.30 -5.62 -20.45
CA ALA A 54 8.71 -6.81 -19.88
C ALA A 54 8.56 -6.72 -18.35
N MET A 55 9.61 -6.23 -17.67
CA MET A 55 9.59 -5.99 -16.22
C MET A 55 8.53 -4.96 -15.83
N LEU A 56 8.47 -3.81 -16.51
CA LEU A 56 7.48 -2.77 -16.23
C LEU A 56 6.05 -3.27 -16.47
N SER A 57 5.85 -4.07 -17.52
CA SER A 57 4.55 -4.69 -17.82
C SER A 57 4.15 -5.71 -16.75
N MET A 58 5.09 -6.52 -16.27
CA MET A 58 4.86 -7.45 -15.17
C MET A 58 4.48 -6.72 -13.88
N PHE A 59 5.16 -5.64 -13.53
CA PHE A 59 4.82 -4.83 -12.35
C PHE A 59 3.44 -4.18 -12.51
N THR A 60 3.10 -3.70 -13.71
CA THR A 60 1.74 -3.21 -14.03
C THR A 60 0.67 -4.24 -13.66
N GLU A 61 0.82 -5.49 -14.13
CA GLU A 61 -0.17 -6.54 -13.88
C GLU A 61 -0.18 -7.00 -12.40
N HIS A 62 0.94 -6.91 -11.68
CA HIS A 62 0.97 -7.17 -10.25
C HIS A 62 0.04 -6.21 -9.47
N HIS A 63 0.15 -4.89 -9.68
CA HIS A 63 -0.72 -3.92 -8.99
C HIS A 63 -2.20 -4.15 -9.29
N LYS A 64 -2.54 -4.49 -10.55
CA LYS A 64 -3.90 -4.87 -10.92
C LYS A 64 -4.38 -6.13 -10.18
N ALA A 65 -3.52 -7.14 -10.08
CA ALA A 65 -3.83 -8.36 -9.35
C ALA A 65 -4.04 -8.09 -7.86
N TYR A 66 -3.25 -7.19 -7.25
CA TYR A 66 -3.41 -6.78 -5.86
C TYR A 66 -4.74 -6.05 -5.64
N ALA A 67 -5.07 -5.08 -6.49
CA ALA A 67 -6.36 -4.41 -6.45
C ALA A 67 -7.55 -5.38 -6.61
N GLN A 68 -7.41 -6.41 -7.45
CA GLN A 68 -8.42 -7.46 -7.63
C GLN A 68 -8.54 -8.38 -6.41
N ALA A 69 -7.42 -8.75 -5.78
CA ALA A 69 -7.43 -9.54 -4.56
C ALA A 69 -8.11 -8.78 -3.42
N ILE A 70 -7.81 -7.48 -3.28
CA ILE A 70 -8.45 -6.60 -2.29
C ILE A 70 -9.95 -6.46 -2.59
N ASN A 71 -10.34 -6.32 -3.86
CA ASN A 71 -11.73 -6.32 -4.28
C ASN A 71 -12.46 -7.57 -3.77
N GLY A 72 -11.84 -8.76 -3.86
CA GLY A 72 -12.42 -10.01 -3.35
C GLY A 72 -12.83 -9.94 -1.87
N LEU A 73 -12.10 -9.19 -1.04
CA LEU A 73 -12.42 -8.96 0.38
C LEU A 73 -13.47 -7.87 0.59
N LEU A 74 -13.49 -6.85 -0.25
CA LEU A 74 -14.44 -5.72 -0.17
C LEU A 74 -15.82 -6.09 -0.73
N GLY A 75 -15.90 -6.98 -1.72
CA GLY A 75 -17.13 -7.34 -2.41
C GLY A 75 -17.85 -6.11 -2.97
N LYS A 76 -19.11 -5.92 -2.56
CA LYS A 76 -19.94 -4.79 -3.03
C LYS A 76 -19.45 -3.41 -2.57
N GLU A 77 -18.55 -3.35 -1.60
CA GLU A 77 -17.98 -2.10 -1.08
C GLU A 77 -16.74 -1.66 -1.86
N ALA A 78 -16.25 -2.49 -2.81
CA ALA A 78 -15.12 -2.15 -3.67
C ALA A 78 -15.46 -0.97 -4.59
N THR A 79 -14.60 0.04 -4.63
CA THR A 79 -14.86 1.23 -5.44
C THR A 79 -14.50 1.00 -6.91
N ASN A 80 -13.51 0.13 -7.18
CA ASN A 80 -13.00 -0.17 -8.53
C ASN A 80 -12.60 1.08 -9.31
N ARG A 81 -12.15 2.11 -8.61
CA ARG A 81 -11.62 3.34 -9.18
C ARG A 81 -10.26 3.61 -8.59
N ARG A 82 -9.37 4.22 -9.35
CA ARG A 82 -8.09 4.66 -8.84
C ARG A 82 -8.25 5.85 -7.89
N ASN A 83 -7.28 6.01 -7.00
CA ASN A 83 -7.13 7.23 -6.23
C ASN A 83 -6.54 8.32 -7.13
N GLU A 84 -7.36 9.30 -7.52
CA GLU A 84 -6.95 10.35 -8.46
C GLU A 84 -5.86 11.27 -7.87
N SER A 85 -5.86 11.50 -6.55
CA SER A 85 -4.83 12.33 -5.91
C SER A 85 -3.46 11.68 -6.01
N ILE A 86 -3.37 10.36 -5.79
CA ILE A 86 -2.12 9.60 -5.97
C ILE A 86 -1.69 9.69 -7.43
N TYR A 87 -2.59 9.38 -8.38
CA TYR A 87 -2.27 9.41 -9.80
C TYR A 87 -1.72 10.78 -10.24
N GLN A 88 -2.41 11.87 -9.89
CA GLN A 88 -2.01 13.22 -10.28
C GLN A 88 -0.69 13.68 -9.62
N THR A 89 -0.39 13.18 -8.42
CA THR A 89 0.88 13.49 -7.74
C THR A 89 2.09 13.00 -8.55
N TYR A 90 1.98 11.83 -9.19
CA TYR A 90 3.12 11.17 -9.82
C TYR A 90 3.16 11.27 -11.34
N VAL A 91 2.01 11.35 -12.02
CA VAL A 91 1.96 11.26 -13.50
C VAL A 91 2.81 12.32 -14.20
N GLY A 92 2.87 13.55 -13.67
CA GLY A 92 3.68 14.64 -14.22
C GLY A 92 5.19 14.42 -14.10
N GLN A 93 5.64 13.47 -13.29
CA GLN A 93 7.06 13.14 -13.08
C GLN A 93 7.56 12.07 -14.07
N LEU A 94 6.65 11.38 -14.75
CA LEU A 94 6.92 10.27 -15.69
C LEU A 94 7.32 10.76 -17.09
N THR A 95 8.36 11.59 -17.17
CA THR A 95 8.74 12.30 -18.41
C THR A 95 9.93 11.66 -19.13
N THR A 96 11.05 11.51 -18.43
CA THR A 96 12.31 10.96 -18.95
C THR A 96 12.56 9.58 -18.36
N MET A 97 13.36 8.72 -19.00
CA MET A 97 13.65 7.38 -18.45
C MET A 97 14.22 7.45 -17.03
N GLN A 98 15.15 8.38 -16.81
CA GLN A 98 15.77 8.58 -15.50
C GLN A 98 14.76 9.02 -14.44
N SER A 99 13.90 9.99 -14.77
CA SER A 99 12.88 10.45 -13.82
C SER A 99 11.80 9.39 -13.60
N ILE A 100 11.47 8.58 -14.62
CA ILE A 100 10.53 7.46 -14.50
C ILE A 100 11.06 6.44 -13.49
N TYR A 101 12.29 5.97 -13.61
CA TYR A 101 12.84 5.00 -12.66
C TYR A 101 12.88 5.54 -11.23
N ALA A 102 13.30 6.79 -11.03
CA ALA A 102 13.30 7.42 -9.72
C ALA A 102 11.88 7.57 -9.15
N THR A 103 10.93 7.97 -9.98
CA THR A 103 9.52 8.14 -9.59
C THR A 103 8.89 6.81 -9.21
N LEU A 104 9.09 5.76 -10.02
CA LEU A 104 8.55 4.43 -9.74
C LEU A 104 9.17 3.84 -8.48
N GLN A 105 10.49 3.97 -8.26
CA GLN A 105 11.11 3.53 -7.01
C GLN A 105 10.50 4.25 -5.78
N ALA A 106 10.34 5.57 -5.86
CA ALA A 106 9.74 6.35 -4.78
C ALA A 106 8.27 5.97 -4.53
N LEU A 107 7.54 5.67 -5.61
CA LEU A 107 6.15 5.22 -5.56
C LEU A 107 6.04 3.86 -4.86
N GLU A 108 6.83 2.86 -5.26
CA GLU A 108 6.86 1.54 -4.62
C GLU A 108 7.20 1.62 -3.12
N ASN A 109 8.18 2.45 -2.77
CA ASN A 109 8.54 2.70 -1.37
C ASN A 109 7.37 3.31 -0.58
N THR A 110 6.70 4.30 -1.16
CA THR A 110 5.52 4.95 -0.57
C THR A 110 4.39 3.96 -0.37
N LEU A 111 4.15 3.10 -1.35
CA LEU A 111 3.09 2.09 -1.32
C LEU A 111 3.38 1.02 -0.27
N ALA A 112 4.62 0.50 -0.22
CA ALA A 112 5.04 -0.45 0.80
C ALA A 112 4.87 0.15 2.21
N LYS A 113 5.26 1.42 2.40
CA LYS A 113 5.09 2.12 3.69
C LYS A 113 3.62 2.33 4.03
N THR A 114 2.81 2.68 3.03
CA THR A 114 1.36 2.85 3.18
C THR A 114 0.69 1.55 3.58
N HIS A 115 1.06 0.44 2.95
CA HIS A 115 0.54 -0.88 3.27
C HIS A 115 1.01 -1.39 4.64
N ILE A 116 2.24 -1.07 5.06
CA ILE A 116 2.71 -1.32 6.44
C ILE A 116 1.85 -0.60 7.46
N ASP A 117 1.54 0.68 7.21
CA ASP A 117 0.71 1.47 8.11
C ASP A 117 -0.73 0.97 8.14
N ILE A 118 -1.30 0.58 6.99
CA ILE A 118 -2.62 -0.09 6.91
C ILE A 118 -2.60 -1.40 7.69
N LEU A 119 -1.60 -2.26 7.47
CA LEU A 119 -1.44 -3.54 8.17
C LEU A 119 -1.44 -3.36 9.69
N GLY A 120 -0.76 -2.32 10.19
CA GLY A 120 -0.74 -2.00 11.62
C GLY A 120 -2.10 -1.62 12.23
N ASN A 121 -3.08 -1.30 11.40
CA ASN A 121 -4.43 -0.90 11.80
C ASN A 121 -5.51 -1.95 11.49
N LEU A 122 -5.19 -3.03 10.78
CA LEU A 122 -6.16 -4.08 10.44
C LEU A 122 -6.41 -5.02 11.62
N GLU A 123 -7.68 -5.33 11.87
CA GLU A 123 -8.11 -6.33 12.84
C GLU A 123 -8.35 -7.70 12.21
N GLY A 124 -8.91 -7.73 11.00
CA GLY A 124 -9.26 -8.93 10.26
C GLY A 124 -8.04 -9.67 9.69
N ILE A 125 -7.92 -10.96 10.01
CA ILE A 125 -6.78 -11.80 9.62
C ILE A 125 -6.63 -11.91 8.09
N ASP A 126 -7.72 -12.13 7.35
CA ASP A 126 -7.67 -12.32 5.89
C ASP A 126 -7.17 -11.03 5.20
N GLY A 127 -7.60 -9.86 5.65
CA GLY A 127 -7.12 -8.56 5.16
C GLY A 127 -5.65 -8.33 5.49
N ALA A 128 -5.25 -8.59 6.74
CA ALA A 128 -3.87 -8.44 7.18
C ALA A 128 -2.91 -9.35 6.39
N GLN A 129 -3.29 -10.61 6.15
CA GLN A 129 -2.50 -11.56 5.36
C GLN A 129 -2.33 -11.09 3.92
N LEU A 130 -3.40 -10.60 3.29
CA LEU A 130 -3.32 -10.09 1.92
C LEU A 130 -2.40 -8.87 1.84
N VAL A 131 -2.61 -7.86 2.69
CA VAL A 131 -1.78 -6.64 2.70
C VAL A 131 -0.31 -6.97 2.99
N ALA A 132 -0.02 -7.90 3.90
CA ALA A 132 1.35 -8.34 4.17
C ALA A 132 2.04 -8.96 2.93
N SER A 133 1.30 -9.68 2.11
CA SER A 133 1.83 -10.26 0.86
C SER A 133 2.19 -9.18 -0.17
N ILE A 134 1.37 -8.12 -0.26
CA ILE A 134 1.56 -6.98 -1.16
C ILE A 134 2.83 -6.20 -0.76
N ILE A 135 2.99 -5.88 0.53
CA ILE A 135 4.18 -5.18 1.06
C ILE A 135 5.48 -5.85 0.59
N THR A 136 5.51 -7.19 0.64
CA THR A 136 6.69 -7.97 0.25
C THR A 136 7.02 -7.80 -1.24
N ALA A 137 6.00 -7.70 -2.09
CA ALA A 137 6.19 -7.55 -3.51
C ALA A 137 6.59 -6.11 -3.89
N GLU A 138 5.92 -5.10 -3.35
CA GLU A 138 6.25 -3.68 -3.59
C GLU A 138 7.67 -3.34 -3.13
N ALA A 139 8.07 -3.85 -1.95
CA ALA A 139 9.45 -3.69 -1.48
C ALA A 139 10.48 -4.33 -2.43
N ARG A 140 10.14 -5.47 -3.06
CA ARG A 140 10.99 -6.09 -4.08
C ARG A 140 11.02 -5.29 -5.37
N HIS A 141 9.90 -4.71 -5.79
CA HIS A 141 9.86 -3.82 -6.96
C HIS A 141 10.74 -2.59 -6.73
N ALA A 142 10.64 -1.94 -5.57
CA ALA A 142 11.52 -0.83 -5.17
C ALA A 142 13.01 -1.22 -5.19
N ALA A 143 13.33 -2.42 -4.67
CA ALA A 143 14.69 -2.93 -4.65
C ALA A 143 15.25 -3.19 -6.05
N VAL A 144 14.42 -3.70 -6.98
CA VAL A 144 14.81 -3.90 -8.39
C VAL A 144 15.26 -2.58 -9.01
N PHE A 145 14.51 -1.49 -8.85
CA PHE A 145 14.94 -0.17 -9.33
C PHE A 145 16.22 0.30 -8.63
N GLY A 146 16.40 -0.01 -7.35
CA GLY A 146 17.62 0.31 -6.59
C GLY A 146 18.90 -0.38 -7.10
N THR A 147 18.78 -1.38 -7.98
CA THR A 147 19.94 -1.99 -8.65
C THR A 147 20.40 -1.26 -9.91
N LEU A 148 19.62 -0.28 -10.39
CA LEU A 148 19.98 0.52 -11.57
C LEU A 148 21.12 1.49 -11.24
N PRO A 149 22.05 1.78 -12.17
CA PRO A 149 23.27 2.55 -11.90
C PRO A 149 23.06 3.96 -11.31
N THR A 150 21.88 4.53 -11.50
CA THR A 150 21.54 5.91 -11.12
C THR A 150 20.63 5.99 -9.90
N LEU A 151 20.27 4.85 -9.31
CA LEU A 151 19.44 4.74 -8.11
C LEU A 151 20.21 4.03 -6.99
N SER A 152 19.64 4.03 -5.80
CA SER A 152 20.24 3.41 -4.63
C SER A 152 19.37 2.28 -4.08
N LEU A 153 19.98 1.13 -3.85
CA LEU A 153 19.37 0.04 -3.09
C LEU A 153 19.08 0.45 -1.64
N SER A 154 19.89 1.33 -1.04
CA SER A 154 19.65 1.79 0.34
C SER A 154 18.31 2.50 0.48
N SER A 155 17.86 3.25 -0.54
CA SER A 155 16.55 3.90 -0.55
C SER A 155 15.40 2.90 -0.43
N ALA A 156 15.54 1.73 -1.06
CA ALA A 156 14.55 0.65 -0.97
C ALA A 156 14.64 -0.14 0.34
N LEU A 157 15.84 -0.32 0.89
CA LEU A 157 16.04 -1.07 2.13
C LEU A 157 15.66 -0.28 3.38
N ASP A 158 16.04 1.00 3.44
CA ASP A 158 15.73 1.89 4.57
C ASP A 158 14.27 2.37 4.50
N ASN A 159 13.71 2.46 3.29
CA ASN A 159 12.38 2.98 2.96
C ASN A 159 11.98 4.22 3.79
N PRO A 160 12.59 5.40 3.54
CA PRO A 160 12.30 6.63 4.28
C PRO A 160 10.97 7.29 3.88
N ALA A 161 10.15 6.65 3.04
CA ALA A 161 8.91 7.24 2.56
C ALA A 161 7.93 7.49 3.71
N ALA A 162 7.04 8.46 3.52
CA ALA A 162 5.89 8.66 4.40
C ALA A 162 4.70 7.85 3.88
N SER A 163 3.94 7.25 4.78
CA SER A 163 2.66 6.66 4.44
C SER A 163 1.67 7.75 4.03
N ILE A 164 0.83 7.41 3.06
CA ILE A 164 -0.31 8.22 2.65
C ILE A 164 -1.65 7.61 3.06
N ALA A 165 -1.63 6.58 3.92
CA ALA A 165 -2.84 5.95 4.43
C ALA A 165 -3.72 6.98 5.17
N PRO A 166 -5.05 6.89 5.06
CA PRO A 166 -5.94 7.72 5.86
C PRO A 166 -5.77 7.38 7.35
N ALA A 167 -5.98 8.37 8.22
CA ALA A 167 -6.02 8.13 9.65
C ALA A 167 -7.12 7.11 9.99
N SER A 168 -6.82 6.16 10.89
CA SER A 168 -7.80 5.18 11.34
C SER A 168 -8.98 5.88 12.04
N SER A 169 -10.19 5.53 11.62
CA SER A 169 -11.46 6.04 12.18
C SER A 169 -11.79 5.48 13.57
N ALA A 170 -10.89 4.73 14.21
CA ALA A 170 -11.17 4.10 15.50
C ALA A 170 -11.50 5.16 16.57
N PRO A 171 -12.57 4.98 17.36
CA PRO A 171 -12.85 5.89 18.47
C PRO A 171 -11.68 5.84 19.45
N ALA A 172 -11.12 7.00 19.77
CA ALA A 172 -10.11 7.12 20.82
C ALA A 172 -10.66 6.47 22.10
N THR A 173 -10.00 5.43 22.60
CA THR A 173 -10.25 4.98 23.97
C THR A 173 -9.96 6.16 24.89
N PRO A 174 -10.93 6.62 25.71
CA PRO A 174 -10.66 7.70 26.63
C PRO A 174 -9.56 7.23 27.59
N GLU A 175 -8.40 7.89 27.53
CA GLU A 175 -7.41 7.82 28.59
C GLU A 175 -8.15 8.14 29.89
N THR A 176 -8.27 7.14 30.75
CA THR A 176 -8.81 7.38 32.08
C THR A 176 -7.69 8.07 32.84
N THR A 177 -7.67 9.40 32.81
CA THR A 177 -6.80 10.21 33.66
C THR A 177 -7.07 9.81 35.10
N VAL A 178 -6.16 9.04 35.69
CA VAL A 178 -6.18 8.80 37.13
C VAL A 178 -5.64 10.08 37.75
N ALA A 179 -6.54 10.88 38.32
CA ALA A 179 -6.16 12.03 39.13
C ALA A 179 -5.33 11.56 40.36
N PRO A 180 -4.37 12.38 40.82
CA PRO A 180 -3.44 12.02 41.90
C PRO A 180 -4.11 11.76 43.25
#